data_AF-A0A2D7WDV9-F1
#
_entry.id   AF-A0A2D7WDV9-F1
#
_cell.length_a   1.000
_cell.length_b   1.000
_cell.length_c   1.000
_cell.angle_alpha   90.00
_cell.angle_beta   90.00
_cell.angle_gamma   90.00
#
_symmetry.space_group_name_H-M   'P 1'
#
loop_
_entity.id
_entity.type
_entity.pdbx_description
1 polymer ?
#
loop_
_entity_poly.entity_id
_entity_poly.type
_entity_poly.pdbx_seq_one_letter_code
_entity_poly.pdbx_strand_id
1 'polypeptide(L)'
;MELTKRQLTAALQKMARLSSEFSKVQSLVVEHSIEVYGYAPHDIDNDEFIDACTGSCGESQGMTADEFDKSMKDALELMGL
;
A
#
# COMPACT_ATOMS: atom_id res chain seq x y z
N MET A 1 -21.58 -9.88 17.52
CA MET A 1 -21.80 -8.57 18.16
C MET A 1 -22.21 -7.59 17.07
N GLU A 2 -23.35 -6.91 17.21
CA GLU A 2 -23.81 -5.92 16.23
C GLU A 2 -23.50 -4.50 16.71
N LEU A 3 -23.10 -3.61 15.80
CA LEU A 3 -22.84 -2.22 16.10
C LEU A 3 -24.16 -1.45 16.21
N THR A 4 -24.26 -0.55 17.20
CA THR A 4 -25.33 0.47 17.22
C THR A 4 -25.17 1.42 16.02
N LYS A 5 -26.25 2.10 15.61
CA LYS A 5 -26.20 3.11 14.53
C LYS A 5 -25.10 4.15 14.73
N ARG A 6 -24.92 4.64 15.97
CA ARG A 6 -23.86 5.61 16.31
C ARG A 6 -22.46 5.03 16.12
N GLN A 7 -22.23 3.78 16.57
CA GLN A 7 -20.95 3.10 16.37
C GLN A 7 -20.68 2.84 14.89
N LEU A 8 -21.70 2.44 14.13
CA LEU A 8 -21.59 2.22 12.69
C LEU A 8 -21.26 3.52 11.95
N THR A 9 -21.96 4.62 12.23
CA THR A 9 -21.63 5.93 11.63
C THR A 9 -20.19 6.35 11.94
N ALA A 10 -19.73 6.19 13.18
CA ALA A 10 -18.36 6.52 13.55
C ALA A 10 -17.32 5.64 12.81
N ALA A 11 -17.59 4.35 12.67
CA ALA A 11 -16.74 3.43 11.93
C ALA A 11 -16.65 3.81 10.44
N LEU A 12 -17.79 4.08 9.79
CA LEU A 12 -17.86 4.47 8.38
C LEU A 12 -17.12 5.79 8.12
N GLN A 13 -17.28 6.79 9.00
CA GLN A 13 -16.55 8.06 8.89
C GLN A 13 -15.04 7.86 9.09
N LYS A 14 -14.63 7.01 10.03
CA LYS A 14 -13.22 6.66 10.21
C LYS A 14 -12.65 5.97 8.97
N MET A 15 -13.38 5.03 8.38
CA MET A 15 -13.00 4.35 7.14
C MET A 15 -12.82 5.34 5.99
N ALA A 16 -13.78 6.23 5.76
CA ALA A 16 -13.70 7.22 4.69
C ALA A 16 -12.47 8.13 4.83
N ARG A 17 -12.16 8.56 6.06
CA ARG A 17 -10.97 9.37 6.35
C ARG A 17 -9.69 8.60 6.07
N LEU A 18 -9.55 7.39 6.64
CA LEU A 18 -8.35 6.56 6.46
C LEU A 18 -8.13 6.17 5.00
N SER A 19 -9.19 5.83 4.27
CA SER A 19 -9.11 5.54 2.84
C SER A 19 -8.62 6.75 2.05
N SER A 20 -9.13 7.95 2.35
CA SER A 20 -8.67 9.18 1.70
C SER A 20 -7.20 9.51 2.01
N GLU A 21 -6.76 9.27 3.25
CA GLU A 21 -5.36 9.45 3.67
C GLU A 21 -4.45 8.42 2.99
N PHE A 22 -4.86 7.15 2.97
CA PHE A 22 -4.17 6.06 2.30
C PHE A 22 -3.98 6.35 0.81
N SER A 23 -5.04 6.70 0.07
CA SER A 23 -4.91 6.99 -1.36
C SER A 23 -3.93 8.12 -1.66
N LYS A 24 -3.91 9.18 -0.83
CA LYS A 24 -2.96 10.29 -1.02
C LYS A 24 -1.51 9.86 -0.81
N VAL A 25 -1.24 9.09 0.25
CA VAL A 25 0.12 8.62 0.55
C VAL A 25 0.55 7.58 -0.49
N GLN A 26 -0.35 6.69 -0.90
CA GLN A 26 -0.09 5.70 -1.94
C GLN A 26 0.28 6.37 -3.27
N SER A 27 -0.40 7.45 -3.67
CA SER A 27 -0.04 8.21 -4.88
C SER A 27 1.40 8.72 -4.82
N LEU A 28 1.88 9.22 -3.68
CA LEU A 28 3.27 9.67 -3.53
C LEU A 28 4.28 8.53 -3.72
N VAL A 29 3.98 7.34 -3.19
CA VAL A 29 4.83 6.16 -3.36
C VAL A 29 4.83 5.71 -4.83
N VAL A 30 3.67 5.70 -5.48
CA VAL A 30 3.54 5.34 -6.90
C VAL A 30 4.30 6.32 -7.79
N GLU A 31 4.13 7.63 -7.57
CA GLU A 31 4.87 8.67 -8.30
C GLU A 31 6.38 8.49 -8.15
N HIS A 32 6.86 8.32 -6.91
CA HIS A 32 8.27 8.02 -6.65
C HIS A 32 8.74 6.74 -7.37
N SER A 33 7.92 5.70 -7.38
CA SER A 33 8.28 4.41 -7.97
C SER A 33 8.43 4.51 -9.49
N ILE A 34 7.51 5.22 -10.14
CA ILE A 34 7.56 5.48 -11.58
C ILE A 34 8.80 6.33 -11.92
N GLU A 35 9.12 7.34 -11.11
CA GLU A 35 10.30 8.19 -11.34
C GLU A 35 11.63 7.45 -11.19
N VAL A 36 11.75 6.56 -10.19
CA VAL A 36 13.01 5.89 -9.86
C VAL A 36 13.19 4.57 -10.60
N TYR A 37 12.12 3.78 -10.72
CA TYR A 37 12.15 2.42 -11.24
C TYR A 37 11.45 2.28 -12.61
N GLY A 38 10.71 3.29 -13.05
CA GLY A 38 9.93 3.25 -14.30
C GLY A 38 8.57 2.57 -14.19
N TYR A 39 8.24 1.99 -13.03
CA TYR A 39 7.04 1.19 -12.80
C TYR A 39 6.43 1.44 -11.42
N ALA A 40 5.11 1.34 -11.30
CA ALA A 40 4.47 1.29 -9.98
C ALA A 40 4.65 -0.10 -9.35
N PRO A 41 4.65 -0.23 -8.01
CA PRO A 41 4.82 -1.53 -7.34
C PRO A 41 3.75 -2.56 -7.74
N HIS A 42 2.53 -2.10 -8.01
CA HIS A 42 1.39 -2.94 -8.44
C HIS A 42 1.50 -3.38 -9.90
N ASP A 43 2.27 -2.68 -10.73
CA ASP A 43 2.45 -3.04 -12.14
C ASP A 43 3.45 -4.20 -12.31
N ILE A 44 4.28 -4.43 -11.27
CA ILE A 44 5.34 -5.44 -11.26
C ILE A 44 5.13 -6.54 -10.22
N ASP A 45 3.90 -6.67 -9.71
CA ASP A 45 3.54 -7.66 -8.69
C ASP A 45 4.55 -7.70 -7.52
N ASN A 46 4.94 -6.54 -6.98
CA ASN A 46 5.82 -6.47 -5.81
C ASN A 46 5.08 -6.95 -4.55
N ASP A 47 5.02 -8.27 -4.36
CA ASP A 47 4.31 -8.94 -3.27
C ASP A 47 4.76 -8.45 -1.89
N GLU A 48 6.05 -8.19 -1.70
CA GLU A 48 6.57 -7.71 -0.41
C GLU A 48 6.02 -6.32 -0.06
N PHE A 49 5.98 -5.39 -1.02
CA PHE A 49 5.30 -4.11 -0.81
C PHE A 49 3.80 -4.28 -0.60
N ILE A 50 3.16 -5.14 -1.40
CA ILE A 50 1.71 -5.37 -1.34
C ILE A 50 1.32 -5.85 0.05
N ASP A 51 1.99 -6.87 0.58
CA ASP A 51 1.73 -7.43 1.90
C ASP A 51 2.10 -6.46 3.03
N ALA A 52 3.24 -5.77 2.91
CA ALA A 52 3.72 -4.89 3.98
C ALA A 52 2.90 -3.60 4.10
N CYS A 53 2.46 -3.00 2.99
CA CYS A 53 1.93 -1.63 2.95
C CYS A 53 0.49 -1.51 2.48
N THR A 54 0.00 -2.41 1.64
CA THR A 54 -1.37 -2.33 1.08
C THR A 54 -2.29 -3.41 1.59
N GLY A 55 -1.71 -4.46 2.19
CA GLY A 55 -2.35 -5.49 2.98
C GLY A 55 -3.27 -6.40 2.17
N SER A 56 -2.94 -7.69 2.16
CA SER A 56 -3.94 -8.74 2.08
C SER A 56 -4.30 -9.15 3.54
N CYS A 57 -5.59 -9.26 3.88
CA CYS A 57 -6.10 -9.69 5.21
C CYS A 57 -6.19 -8.67 6.38
N GLY A 58 -6.03 -7.35 6.14
CA GLY A 58 -6.42 -6.32 7.12
C GLY A 58 -5.37 -5.94 8.16
N GLU A 59 -4.14 -6.43 7.99
CA GLU A 59 -2.95 -6.01 8.75
C GLU A 59 -1.85 -5.61 7.77
N SER A 60 -1.06 -4.59 8.12
CA SER A 60 0.07 -4.10 7.34
C SER A 60 1.14 -3.66 8.33
N GLN A 61 2.31 -4.32 8.31
CA GLN A 61 3.39 -4.03 9.28
C GLN A 61 4.22 -2.81 8.86
N GLY A 62 4.05 -2.34 7.63
CA GLY A 62 4.91 -1.34 7.00
C GLY A 62 6.26 -1.93 6.61
N MET A 63 7.06 -1.12 5.93
CA MET A 63 8.44 -1.42 5.57
C MET A 63 9.27 -0.13 5.57
N THR A 64 10.58 -0.27 5.69
CA THR A 64 11.54 0.83 5.57
C THR A 64 11.80 1.18 4.10
N ALA A 65 12.41 2.34 3.84
CA ALA A 65 12.78 2.76 2.49
C ALA A 65 13.83 1.82 1.86
N ASP A 66 14.76 1.27 2.64
CA ASP A 66 15.78 0.34 2.17
C ASP A 66 15.16 -1.03 1.81
N GLU A 67 14.22 -1.52 2.62
CA GLU A 67 13.44 -2.74 2.30
C GLU A 67 12.61 -2.52 1.03
N PHE A 68 12.03 -1.33 0.87
CA PHE A 68 11.24 -1.00 -0.32
C PHE A 68 12.10 -0.92 -1.60
N ASP A 69 13.25 -0.24 -1.54
CA ASP A 69 14.17 -0.17 -2.67
C ASP A 69 14.68 -1.56 -3.06
N LYS A 70 14.98 -2.41 -2.07
CA LYS A 70 15.33 -3.80 -2.31
C LYS A 70 14.18 -4.56 -2.98
N SER A 71 12.96 -4.48 -2.46
CA SER A 71 11.84 -5.25 -2.98
C SER A 71 11.47 -4.86 -4.41
N MET A 72 11.56 -3.56 -4.75
CA MET A 72 11.36 -3.08 -6.13
C MET A 72 12.38 -3.68 -7.10
N LYS A 73 13.67 -3.69 -6.72
CA LYS A 73 14.73 -4.28 -7.56
C LYS A 73 14.56 -5.79 -7.73
N ASP A 74 14.27 -6.49 -6.65
CA ASP A 74 14.03 -7.93 -6.69
C ASP A 74 12.82 -8.26 -7.59
N ALA A 75 11.72 -7.49 -7.52
CA ALA A 75 10.54 -7.66 -8.37
C ALA A 75 10.83 -7.40 -9.85
N LEU A 76 11.59 -6.35 -10.18
CA LEU A 76 12.02 -6.08 -11.56
C LEU A 76 12.89 -7.20 -12.13
N GLU A 77 13.85 -7.70 -11.35
CA GLU A 77 14.71 -8.82 -11.75
C GLU A 77 13.89 -10.09 -12.05
N LEU A 78 12.88 -10.39 -11.23
CA LEU A 78 11.97 -11.53 -11.43
C LEU A 78 11.15 -11.41 -12.73
N MET A 79 10.81 -10.19 -13.14
CA MET A 79 10.13 -9.92 -14.42
C MET A 79 11.07 -9.86 -15.62
N GLY A 80 12.38 -9.82 -15.40
CA GLY A 80 13.39 -9.64 -16.43
C GLY A 80 13.41 -8.22 -17.01
N LEU A 81 13.12 -7.21 -16.18
CA LEU A 81 13.09 -5.78 -16.53
C LEU A 81 14.35 -5.05 -16.04
#